data_AF-A0AA95HH01-F1
#
_entry.id   AF-A0AA95HH01-F1
#
_cell.length_a   1.000
_cell.length_b   1.000
_cell.length_c   1.000
_cell.angle_alpha   90.00
_cell.angle_beta   90.00
_cell.angle_gamma   90.00
#
_symmetry.space_group_name_H-M   'P 1'
#
loop_
_entity.id
_entity.type
_entity.pdbx_description
1 polymer ?
#
loop_
_entity_poly.entity_id
_entity_poly.type
_entity_poly.pdbx_seq_one_letter_code
_entity_poly.pdbx_strand_id
1 'polypeptide(L)' 'MTAAEELADLKTRIATVFAQRESLKQAMGEGKMPPRQGFQALESVDAELSALDLRFKQLWDAQQATPNDLSQT' A
#
# COMPACT_ATOMS: atom_id res chain seq x y z
N MET A 1 -10.29 13.95 9.58
CA MET A 1 -10.14 12.54 9.18
C MET A 1 -9.73 11.76 10.41
N THR A 2 -10.51 10.77 10.80
CA THR A 2 -10.25 9.86 11.92
C THR A 2 -9.28 8.75 11.49
N ALA A 3 -8.63 8.08 12.44
CA ALA A 3 -7.72 6.98 12.14
C ALA A 3 -8.42 5.80 11.42
N ALA A 4 -9.71 5.60 11.68
CA ALA A 4 -10.53 4.60 10.99
C ALA A 4 -10.81 5.00 9.52
N GLU A 5 -11.08 6.27 9.26
CA GLU A 5 -11.23 6.79 7.90
C GLU A 5 -9.90 6.74 7.13
N GLU A 6 -8.76 7.06 7.77
CA GLU A 6 -7.42 6.97 7.16
C GLU A 6 -7.06 5.52 6.82
N LEU A 7 -7.37 4.55 7.69
CA LEU A 7 -7.19 3.13 7.36
C LEU A 7 -8.09 2.67 6.21
N ALA A 8 -9.32 3.15 6.13
CA ALA A 8 -10.22 2.80 5.04
C ALA A 8 -9.73 3.37 3.70
N ASP A 9 -9.24 4.61 3.69
CA ASP A 9 -8.61 5.23 2.52
C ASP A 9 -7.36 4.47 2.08
N LEU A 10 -6.46 4.13 3.02
CA LEU A 10 -5.26 3.36 2.73
C LEU A 10 -5.58 2.00 2.13
N LYS A 11 -6.61 1.29 2.61
CA LYS A 11 -7.03 0.01 2.00
C LYS A 11 -7.45 0.18 0.55
N THR A 12 -8.26 1.19 0.25
CA THR A 12 -8.70 1.49 -1.11
C THR A 12 -7.50 1.84 -2.01
N ARG A 13 -6.57 2.63 -1.48
CA ARG A 13 -5.39 3.05 -2.21
C ARG A 13 -4.43 1.90 -2.48
N ILE A 14 -4.16 1.04 -1.50
CA ILE A 14 -3.37 -0.19 -1.66
C ILE A 14 -3.99 -1.08 -2.74
N ALA A 15 -5.30 -1.30 -2.70
CA ALA A 15 -5.99 -2.11 -3.72
C ALA A 15 -5.86 -1.51 -5.13
N THR A 16 -5.95 -0.19 -5.25
CA THR A 16 -5.80 0.54 -6.54
C THR A 16 -4.40 0.40 -7.10
N VAL A 17 -3.37 0.65 -6.27
CA VAL A 17 -1.97 0.57 -6.69
C VAL A 17 -1.58 -0.89 -7.01
N PHE A 18 -2.13 -1.88 -6.29
CA PHE A 18 -1.95 -3.29 -6.62
C PHE A 18 -2.56 -3.64 -7.98
N ALA A 19 -3.77 -3.17 -8.29
CA ALA A 19 -4.39 -3.38 -9.60
C ALA A 19 -3.58 -2.73 -10.74
N GLN A 20 -2.99 -1.55 -10.49
CA GLN A 20 -2.08 -0.90 -11.43
C GLN A 20 -0.83 -1.75 -11.67
N ARG A 21 -0.24 -2.32 -10.61
CA ARG A 21 0.91 -3.23 -10.71
C ARG A 21 0.61 -4.43 -11.61
N GLU A 22 -0.53 -5.08 -11.40
CA GLU A 22 -0.93 -6.24 -12.19
C GLU A 22 -1.17 -5.86 -13.66
N SER A 23 -1.78 -4.70 -13.91
CA SER A 23 -1.98 -4.18 -15.26
C SER A 23 -0.64 -3.92 -15.98
N LEU A 24 0.36 -3.40 -15.27
CA LEU A 24 1.72 -3.20 -15.83
C LEU A 24 2.38 -4.53 -16.19
N LYS A 25 2.29 -5.55 -15.30
CA LYS A 25 2.83 -6.89 -15.59
C LYS A 25 2.16 -7.51 -16.82
N GLN A 26 0.85 -7.38 -16.94
CA GLN A 26 0.10 -7.86 -18.10
C GLN A 26 0.56 -7.16 -19.38
N ALA A 27 0.64 -5.82 -19.37
CA ALA A 27 1.10 -5.05 -20.54
C ALA A 27 2.52 -5.42 -20.98
N MET A 28 3.42 -5.72 -20.03
CA MET A 28 4.75 -6.22 -20.32
C MET A 28 4.73 -7.65 -20.89
N GLY A 29 3.91 -8.54 -20.33
CA GLY A 29 3.75 -9.92 -20.82
C GLY A 29 3.14 -10.01 -22.21
N GLU A 30 2.26 -9.07 -22.56
CA GLU A 30 1.65 -8.95 -23.90
C GLU A 30 2.55 -8.20 -24.92
N GLY A 31 3.69 -7.68 -24.50
CA GLY A 31 4.58 -6.88 -25.36
C GLY A 31 4.04 -5.49 -25.72
N LYS A 32 2.95 -5.03 -25.07
CA LYS A 32 2.36 -3.69 -25.26
C LYS A 32 3.21 -2.58 -24.61
N MET A 33 4.14 -2.96 -23.73
CA MET A 33 5.05 -2.04 -23.05
C MET A 33 6.50 -2.54 -23.18
N PRO A 34 7.45 -1.66 -23.55
CA PRO A 34 8.86 -2.02 -23.59
C PRO A 34 9.36 -2.46 -22.20
N PRO A 35 10.16 -3.55 -22.09
CA PRO A 35 10.59 -4.09 -20.80
C PRO A 35 11.25 -3.08 -19.87
N ARG A 36 12.15 -2.23 -20.40
CA ARG A 36 12.84 -1.20 -19.60
C ARG A 36 11.87 -0.19 -18.98
N GLN A 37 10.89 0.27 -19.76
CA GLN A 37 9.87 1.18 -19.30
C GLN A 37 8.94 0.50 -18.28
N GLY A 38 8.58 -0.75 -18.55
CA GLY A 38 7.73 -1.54 -17.65
C GLY A 38 8.39 -1.82 -16.30
N PHE A 39 9.67 -2.20 -16.27
CA PHE A 39 10.39 -2.41 -15.01
C PHE A 39 10.53 -1.11 -14.20
N GLN A 40 10.81 0.02 -14.84
CA GLN A 40 10.86 1.32 -14.15
C GLN A 40 9.49 1.71 -13.56
N ALA A 41 8.41 1.47 -14.29
CA ALA A 41 7.05 1.71 -13.80
C ALA A 41 6.69 0.76 -12.64
N LEU A 42 7.06 -0.52 -12.73
CA LEU A 42 6.87 -1.48 -11.65
C LEU A 42 7.64 -1.11 -10.39
N GLU A 43 8.90 -0.68 -10.50
CA GLU A 43 9.70 -0.24 -9.36
C GLU A 43 9.04 0.93 -8.62
N SER A 44 8.49 1.89 -9.38
CA SER A 44 7.79 3.04 -8.80
C SER A 44 6.52 2.62 -8.06
N VAL A 45 5.72 1.73 -8.67
CA VAL A 45 4.49 1.20 -8.08
C VAL A 45 4.78 0.32 -6.85
N ASP A 46 5.85 -0.47 -6.88
CA ASP A 46 6.27 -1.31 -5.76
C ASP A 46 6.78 -0.48 -4.58
N ALA A 47 7.45 0.64 -4.84
CA ALA A 47 7.84 1.61 -3.81
C ALA A 47 6.62 2.29 -3.18
N GLU A 48 5.62 2.68 -3.98
CA GLU A 48 4.36 3.26 -3.46
C GLU A 48 3.59 2.24 -2.61
N LEU A 49 3.44 1.00 -3.06
CA LEU A 49 2.81 -0.07 -2.26
C LEU A 49 3.51 -0.25 -0.92
N SER A 50 4.84 -0.34 -0.94
CA SER A 50 5.63 -0.52 0.29
C SER A 50 5.42 0.62 1.28
N ALA A 51 5.33 1.87 0.79
CA ALA A 51 5.07 3.04 1.63
C ALA A 51 3.65 3.03 2.20
N LEU A 52 2.64 2.65 1.40
CA LEU A 52 1.25 2.56 1.84
C LEU A 52 1.05 1.44 2.87
N ASP A 53 1.63 0.26 2.66
CA ASP A 53 1.61 -0.86 3.61
C ASP A 53 2.27 -0.50 4.93
N LEU A 54 3.42 0.19 4.88
CA LEU A 54 4.10 0.67 6.09
C LEU A 54 3.20 1.64 6.87
N ARG A 55 2.56 2.59 6.19
CA ARG A 55 1.66 3.55 6.82
C ARG A 55 0.43 2.87 7.41
N PHE A 56 -0.15 1.92 6.68
CA PHE A 56 -1.27 1.11 7.15
C PHE A 56 -0.90 0.38 8.44
N LYS A 57 0.26 -0.28 8.47
CA LYS A 57 0.75 -0.99 9.65
C LYS A 57 0.96 -0.06 10.84
N GLN A 58 1.56 1.11 10.62
CA GLN A 58 1.76 2.11 11.69
C GLN A 58 0.44 2.55 12.33
N LEU A 59 -0.58 2.83 11.53
CA LEU A 59 -1.90 3.24 12.03
C LEU A 59 -2.65 2.09 12.70
N TRP A 60 -2.52 0.89 12.16
CA TRP A 60 -3.09 -0.32 12.75
C TRP A 60 -2.48 -0.60 14.12
N ASP A 61 -1.15 -0.58 14.22
CA ASP A 61 -0.42 -0.79 15.48
C ASP A 61 -0.77 0.30 16.50
N ALA A 62 -0.87 1.57 16.08
CA ALA A 62 -1.29 2.67 16.94
C ALA A 62 -2.72 2.51 17.47
N GLN A 63 -3.65 1.94 16.69
CA GLN A 63 -5.00 1.65 17.16
C GLN A 63 -5.03 0.50 18.16
N GLN A 64 -4.20 -0.53 17.97
CA GLN A 64 -4.11 -1.66 18.90
C GLN A 64 -3.37 -1.33 20.21
N ALA A 65 -2.46 -0.35 20.20
CA ALA A 65 -1.70 0.08 21.38
C ALA A 65 -2.52 0.92 22.40
N THR A 66 -3.76 1.28 22.09
CA THR A 66 -4.70 1.97 23.00
C THR A 66 -5.95 1.12 23.13
N PRO A 67 -6.36 0.56 24.30
CA PRO A 67 -6.08 0.97 25.69
C PRO A 67 -5.85 -0.20 26.69
N ASN A 68 -4.64 -0.41 27.22
CA ASN A 68 -4.49 -1.16 28.50
C ASN A 68 -3.19 -0.89 29.29
N ASP A 69 -2.31 0.01 28.86
CA ASP A 69 -1.02 0.24 29.53
C ASP A 69 -1.10 1.27 30.67
N LEU A 70 -2.19 1.28 31.46
CA LEU A 70 -2.31 2.10 32.67
C LEU A 70 -2.86 1.32 33.89
N SER A 71 -2.87 -0.02 33.83
CA SER A 71 -3.31 -0.89 34.95
C SER A 71 -2.17 -1.70 35.58
N GLN A 72 -1.06 -1.05 35.90
CA GLN A 72 -0.01 -1.61 36.77
C GLN A 72 0.39 -0.55 37.80
N THR A 73 -0.46 -0.36 38.82
CA THR A 73 -0.08 0.18 40.13
C THR A 73 0.10 -0.95 41.12
#